data_AF-A0A7C4VF51-F1
#
_entry.id   AF-A0A7C4VF51-F1
#
_cell.length_a   1.000
_cell.length_b   1.000
_cell.length_c   1.000
_cell.angle_alpha   90.00
_cell.angle_beta   90.00
_cell.angle_gamma   90.00
#
_symmetry.space_group_name_H-M   'P 1'
#
loop_
_entity.id
_entity.type
_entity.pdbx_description
1 polymer ?
#
loop_
_entity_poly.entity_id
_entity_poly.type
_entity_poly.pdbx_seq_one_letter_code
_entity_poly.pdbx_strand_id
1 'polypeptide(L)'
;MSNVRCNKCFRWFPSFIKQCPYCGSFDIARKKHKIKGITSQPEIEVSFSPQLLNEHLVSNSLRSLLDCEKSYVEKATRWYRPFDAILISTELAGGIYFSKFRCLDERLLEQLEDYDFVDVGGYRGPYLHLEGPVFQVALEVSLRQNYPYRVTPANVSFLLDIQRYCLESFLEGRGKHFFLLKKIIFGGFNSGIIPIETSFYRHDLNERQKKAIRYCLALDEENPFFMIHGPPGTGKTTTIIELVRQLISRKKRILVTSHTNVAVDNVLEGLLEEDPKMKVEIIRLGNRFSISKSIRPFVPEKPLELKAILSKSVV
;
A
#
# COMPACT_ATOMS: atom_id res chain seq x y z
N MET A 1 32.71 1.92 -26.28
CA MET A 1 31.33 1.44 -26.04
C MET A 1 30.91 1.95 -24.66
N SER A 2 30.13 3.03 -24.61
CA SER A 2 29.75 3.72 -23.37
C SER A 2 28.25 3.60 -23.12
N ASN A 3 27.87 3.14 -21.92
CA ASN A 3 26.48 3.11 -21.48
C ASN A 3 26.02 4.50 -21.02
N VAL A 4 24.77 4.87 -21.33
CA VAL A 4 24.20 6.17 -20.95
C VAL A 4 23.32 6.00 -19.71
N ARG A 5 23.55 6.84 -18.69
CA ARG A 5 22.83 6.81 -17.40
C ARG A 5 21.73 7.87 -17.40
N CYS A 6 20.47 7.45 -17.18
CA CYS A 6 19.35 8.37 -16.99
C CYS A 6 19.19 8.71 -15.50
N ASN A 7 19.42 9.97 -15.12
CA ASN A 7 19.35 10.41 -13.72
C ASN A 7 17.94 10.36 -13.11
N LYS A 8 16.88 10.22 -13.92
CA LYS A 8 15.50 10.11 -13.43
C LYS A 8 15.04 8.67 -13.14
N CYS A 9 15.73 7.66 -13.68
CA CYS A 9 15.23 6.27 -13.66
C CYS A 9 16.23 5.24 -13.13
N PHE A 10 17.42 5.65 -12.68
CA PHE A 10 18.47 4.83 -12.07
C PHE A 10 18.84 3.49 -12.76
N ARG A 11 18.42 3.26 -14.01
CA ARG A 11 18.77 2.07 -14.82
C ARG A 11 19.76 2.43 -15.95
N TRP A 12 20.57 1.44 -16.34
CA TRP A 12 21.55 1.54 -17.43
C TRP A 12 20.93 1.06 -18.75
N PHE A 13 21.12 1.82 -19.84
CA PHE A 13 20.60 1.45 -21.16
C PHE A 13 21.72 1.23 -22.20
N PRO A 14 21.55 0.24 -23.11
CA PRO A 14 22.39 0.08 -24.30
C PRO A 14 22.30 1.28 -25.23
N SER A 15 23.40 1.64 -25.89
CA SER A 15 23.55 2.84 -26.73
C SER A 15 22.67 2.92 -28.00
N PHE A 16 21.88 1.89 -28.29
CA PHE A 16 20.99 1.84 -29.45
C PHE A 16 19.57 2.36 -29.14
N ILE A 17 19.23 2.56 -27.86
CA ILE A 17 17.93 3.08 -27.43
C ILE A 17 18.01 4.62 -27.36
N LYS A 18 17.58 5.29 -28.45
CA LYS A 18 17.59 6.77 -28.56
C LYS A 18 16.46 7.46 -27.79
N GLN A 19 15.48 6.73 -27.27
CA GLN A 19 14.34 7.24 -26.52
C GLN A 19 14.08 6.43 -25.26
N CYS A 20 13.99 7.10 -24.12
CA CYS A 20 13.53 6.55 -22.86
C CYS A 20 11.99 6.43 -22.89
N PRO A 21 11.41 5.22 -22.79
CA PRO A 21 9.96 5.02 -22.91
C PRO A 21 9.15 5.69 -21.79
N TYR A 22 9.80 6.10 -20.69
CA TYR A 22 9.17 6.83 -19.58
C TYR A 22 9.30 8.35 -19.67
N CYS A 23 10.26 8.87 -20.46
CA CYS A 23 10.68 10.26 -20.34
C CYS A 23 10.77 11.04 -21.66
N GLY A 24 10.46 10.44 -22.81
CA GLY A 24 10.58 11.11 -24.11
C GLY A 24 12.04 11.41 -24.47
N SER A 25 12.27 11.99 -25.65
CA SER A 25 13.60 12.17 -26.27
C SER A 25 14.69 12.76 -25.37
N PHE A 26 15.91 12.21 -25.48
CA PHE A 26 17.12 12.74 -24.83
C PHE A 26 17.54 14.05 -25.50
N ASP A 27 17.14 15.20 -24.96
CA ASP A 27 17.76 16.48 -25.31
C ASP A 27 18.94 16.77 -24.39
N ILE A 28 20.15 16.58 -24.93
CA ILE A 28 21.40 17.00 -24.31
C ILE A 28 21.56 18.50 -24.61
N ALA A 29 21.01 19.37 -23.76
CA ALA A 29 21.33 20.79 -23.78
C ALA A 29 21.39 21.38 -22.37
N ARG A 30 22.62 21.54 -21.86
CA ARG A 30 22.91 22.42 -20.73
C ARG A 30 22.53 23.86 -21.10
N LYS A 31 21.43 24.39 -20.57
CA LYS A 31 21.24 25.84 -20.42
C LYS A 31 20.86 26.19 -18.99
N LYS A 32 21.83 26.78 -18.29
CA LYS A 32 21.61 27.55 -17.07
C LYS A 32 20.72 28.75 -17.41
N HIS A 33 19.44 28.69 -17.05
CA HIS A 33 18.66 29.91 -16.83
C HIS A 33 18.39 30.05 -15.33
N LYS A 34 19.09 31.01 -14.72
CA LYS A 34 18.68 31.63 -13.45
C LYS A 34 17.32 32.29 -13.71
N ILE A 35 16.25 31.73 -13.18
CA ILE A 35 15.00 32.47 -12.99
C ILE A 35 15.04 33.03 -11.57
N LYS A 36 15.11 34.36 -11.50
CA LYS A 36 14.95 35.13 -10.25
C LYS A 36 13.50 35.04 -9.80
N GLY A 37 13.30 34.79 -8.51
CA GLY A 37 12.16 35.25 -7.72
C GLY A 37 10.79 34.66 -8.04
N ILE A 38 10.45 33.52 -7.45
CA ILE A 38 9.07 33.20 -7.01
C ILE A 38 9.18 32.45 -5.68
N THR A 39 8.90 33.13 -4.58
CA THR A 39 8.47 32.50 -3.33
C THR A 39 7.13 31.82 -3.59
N SER A 40 7.12 30.50 -3.77
CA SER A 40 5.89 29.72 -3.84
C SER A 40 6.00 28.55 -2.87
N GLN A 41 5.06 28.49 -1.92
CA GLN A 41 4.86 27.34 -1.07
C GLN A 41 4.53 26.11 -1.93
N PRO A 42 4.85 24.87 -1.51
CA PRO A 42 4.46 23.68 -2.23
C PRO A 42 2.93 23.65 -2.44
N GLU A 43 2.47 23.48 -3.69
CA GLU A 43 1.08 23.71 -4.11
C GLU A 43 0.35 22.42 -4.53
N ILE A 44 -0.89 22.20 -4.04
CA ILE A 44 -1.78 21.13 -4.53
C ILE A 44 -2.31 21.51 -5.92
N GLU A 45 -2.12 20.62 -6.90
CA GLU A 45 -2.54 20.76 -8.29
C GLU A 45 -3.65 19.72 -8.58
N VAL A 46 -4.71 20.11 -9.29
CA VAL A 46 -5.82 19.21 -9.64
C VAL A 46 -5.69 18.88 -11.12
N SER A 47 -5.43 17.62 -11.48
CA SER A 47 -5.29 17.20 -12.87
C SER A 47 -6.15 15.98 -13.19
N PHE A 48 -6.61 15.92 -14.44
CA PHE A 48 -7.31 14.76 -15.00
C PHE A 48 -6.26 13.85 -15.68
N SER A 49 -6.28 12.55 -15.34
CA SER A 49 -5.27 11.54 -15.70
C SER A 49 -5.17 11.30 -17.23
N PRO A 50 -3.99 10.88 -17.77
CA PRO A 50 -3.82 10.63 -19.20
C PRO A 50 -4.63 9.41 -19.68
N GLN A 51 -5.27 9.56 -20.83
CA GLN A 51 -6.04 8.51 -21.51
C GLN A 51 -5.10 7.36 -21.94
N LEU A 52 -5.28 6.17 -21.37
CA LEU A 52 -4.61 4.96 -21.85
C LEU A 52 -5.37 4.38 -23.05
N LEU A 53 -4.74 4.50 -24.23
CA LEU A 53 -5.36 4.37 -25.55
C LEU A 53 -5.76 2.95 -26.02
N ASN A 54 -5.52 1.86 -25.26
CA ASN A 54 -5.95 0.52 -25.70
C ASN A 54 -5.96 -0.54 -24.57
N GLU A 55 -7.13 -1.12 -24.28
CA GLU A 55 -7.34 -2.17 -23.26
C GLU A 55 -6.43 -3.39 -23.45
N HIS A 56 -6.24 -3.85 -24.69
CA HIS A 56 -5.38 -5.01 -25.01
C HIS A 56 -3.88 -4.73 -24.81
N LEU A 57 -3.43 -3.52 -25.13
CA LEU A 57 -2.02 -3.15 -24.98
C LEU A 57 -1.65 -3.07 -23.49
N VAL A 58 -2.55 -2.49 -22.68
CA VAL A 58 -2.39 -2.38 -21.23
C VAL A 58 -2.39 -3.76 -20.58
N SER A 59 -3.33 -4.64 -20.96
CA SER A 59 -3.42 -5.98 -20.37
C SER A 59 -2.16 -6.82 -20.59
N ASN A 60 -1.66 -6.86 -21.84
CA ASN A 60 -0.50 -7.70 -22.18
C ASN A 60 0.80 -7.15 -21.60
N SER A 61 0.92 -5.82 -21.55
CA SER A 61 2.09 -5.16 -20.97
C SER A 61 2.16 -5.37 -19.45
N LEU A 62 1.04 -5.21 -18.74
CA LEU A 62 0.98 -5.42 -17.29
C LEU A 62 1.24 -6.88 -16.91
N ARG A 63 0.67 -7.86 -17.63
CA ARG A 63 0.97 -9.29 -17.42
C ARG A 63 2.46 -9.57 -17.51
N SER A 64 3.10 -9.10 -18.59
CA SER A 64 4.53 -9.33 -18.83
C SER A 64 5.41 -8.69 -17.76
N LEU A 65 5.04 -7.49 -17.27
CA LEU A 65 5.74 -6.81 -16.20
C LEU A 65 5.63 -7.58 -14.87
N LEU A 66 4.44 -8.06 -14.51
CA LEU A 66 4.23 -8.87 -13.31
C LEU A 66 5.01 -10.19 -13.37
N ASP A 67 5.04 -10.85 -14.53
CA ASP A 67 5.83 -12.09 -14.74
C ASP A 67 7.33 -11.84 -14.60
N CYS A 68 7.83 -10.72 -15.14
CA CYS A 68 9.22 -10.33 -15.04
C CYS A 68 9.62 -10.03 -13.59
N GLU A 69 8.81 -9.23 -12.88
CA GLU A 69 9.04 -8.88 -11.48
C GLU A 69 9.00 -10.12 -10.58
N LYS A 70 8.04 -11.03 -10.84
CA LYS A 70 7.94 -12.30 -10.12
C LYS A 70 9.20 -13.14 -10.30
N SER A 71 9.67 -13.31 -11.53
CA SER A 71 10.90 -14.04 -11.81
C SER A 71 12.12 -13.38 -11.13
N TYR A 72 12.15 -12.05 -11.03
CA TYR A 72 13.21 -11.33 -10.35
C TYR A 72 13.20 -11.58 -8.84
N VAL A 73 12.05 -11.43 -8.17
CA VAL A 73 11.89 -11.70 -6.73
C VAL A 73 12.22 -13.17 -6.39
N GLU A 74 11.76 -14.10 -7.22
CA GLU A 74 12.06 -15.53 -7.06
C GLU A 74 13.55 -15.86 -7.24
N LYS A 75 14.26 -15.13 -8.10
CA LYS A 75 15.72 -15.28 -8.26
C LYS A 75 16.49 -14.61 -7.14
N ALA A 76 16.03 -13.46 -6.63
CA ALA A 76 16.66 -12.75 -5.52
C ALA A 76 16.63 -13.60 -4.24
N THR A 77 15.53 -14.30 -3.99
CA THR A 77 15.36 -15.20 -2.84
C THR A 77 16.19 -16.49 -2.94
N ARG A 78 16.74 -16.87 -4.11
CA ARG A 78 17.60 -18.06 -4.27
C ARG A 78 18.97 -17.98 -3.60
N TRP A 79 19.46 -16.77 -3.36
CA TRP A 79 20.76 -16.57 -2.72
C TRP A 79 20.74 -16.77 -1.21
N TYR A 80 19.55 -16.98 -0.66
CA TYR A 80 19.35 -17.21 0.75
C TYR A 80 19.82 -18.60 1.18
N ARG A 81 20.43 -18.68 2.37
CA ARG A 81 20.78 -19.96 3.00
C ARG A 81 19.76 -20.29 4.08
N PRO A 82 18.89 -21.29 3.85
CA PRO A 82 18.02 -21.81 4.90
C PRO A 82 18.84 -22.16 6.14
N PHE A 83 18.30 -21.86 7.31
CA PHE A 83 18.96 -22.11 8.59
C PHE A 83 18.00 -22.79 9.56
N ASP A 84 18.54 -23.37 10.63
CA ASP A 84 17.74 -24.04 11.64
C ASP A 84 17.58 -23.15 12.89
N ALA A 85 16.39 -23.17 13.47
CA ALA A 85 16.07 -22.48 14.70
C ALA A 85 15.24 -23.36 15.64
N ILE A 86 15.51 -23.28 16.94
CA ILE A 86 14.81 -24.08 17.96
C ILE A 86 13.70 -23.25 18.58
N LEU A 87 12.49 -23.80 18.65
CA LEU A 87 11.37 -23.19 19.36
C LEU A 87 11.64 -23.19 20.88
N ILE A 88 11.73 -21.99 21.48
CA ILE A 88 12.01 -21.78 22.90
C ILE A 88 10.73 -21.60 23.71
N SER A 89 9.76 -20.86 23.17
CA SER A 89 8.49 -20.58 23.85
C SER A 89 7.41 -20.18 22.85
N THR A 90 6.15 -20.33 23.25
CA THR A 90 5.00 -19.92 22.45
C THR A 90 3.96 -19.29 23.37
N GLU A 91 3.40 -18.16 22.95
CA GLU A 91 2.28 -17.50 23.60
C GLU A 91 1.06 -17.52 22.67
N LEU A 92 -0.14 -17.78 23.20
CA LEU A 92 -1.38 -17.78 22.42
C LEU A 92 -2.19 -16.53 22.75
N ALA A 93 -2.43 -15.67 21.75
CA ALA A 93 -3.35 -14.55 21.87
C ALA A 93 -4.17 -14.39 20.59
N GLY A 94 -5.49 -14.21 20.73
CA GLY A 94 -6.39 -14.09 19.58
C GLY A 94 -6.50 -15.35 18.69
N GLY A 95 -6.02 -16.51 19.13
CA GLY A 95 -5.94 -17.70 18.26
C GLY A 95 -4.69 -17.74 17.38
N ILE A 96 -3.75 -16.82 17.60
CA ILE A 96 -2.43 -16.78 16.93
C ILE A 96 -1.36 -17.21 17.94
N TYR A 97 -0.48 -18.10 17.52
CA TYR A 97 0.67 -18.60 18.26
C TYR A 97 1.90 -17.73 17.98
N PHE A 98 2.32 -16.96 18.97
CA PHE A 98 3.52 -16.13 18.94
C PHE A 98 4.72 -16.96 19.40
N SER A 99 5.35 -17.62 18.44
CA SER A 99 6.42 -18.59 18.68
C SER A 99 7.79 -17.91 18.64
N LYS A 100 8.54 -17.97 19.75
CA LYS A 100 9.90 -17.44 19.86
C LYS A 100 10.93 -18.53 19.58
N PHE A 101 11.82 -18.26 18.64
CA PHE A 101 12.86 -19.18 18.20
C PHE A 101 14.24 -18.66 18.55
N ARG A 102 15.17 -19.57 18.85
CA ARG A 102 16.61 -19.30 18.90
C ARG A 102 17.22 -19.80 17.60
N CYS A 103 17.76 -18.88 16.81
CA CYS A 103 18.59 -19.21 15.67
C CYS A 103 19.85 -19.96 16.12
N LEU A 104 20.21 -21.03 15.41
CA LEU A 104 21.43 -21.80 15.71
C LEU A 104 22.70 -21.17 15.14
N ASP A 105 22.59 -20.34 14.09
CA ASP A 105 23.69 -19.52 13.57
C ASP A 105 23.23 -18.06 13.43
N GLU A 106 23.57 -17.23 14.42
CA GLU A 106 23.13 -15.83 14.50
C GLU A 106 23.49 -15.01 13.25
N ARG A 107 24.59 -15.33 12.57
CA ARG A 107 25.01 -14.65 11.32
C ARG A 107 24.00 -14.84 10.18
N LEU A 108 23.23 -15.93 10.24
CA LEU A 108 22.16 -16.24 9.29
C LEU A 108 20.83 -15.57 9.68
N LEU A 109 20.77 -14.87 10.81
CA LEU A 109 19.59 -14.09 11.19
C LEU A 109 19.61 -12.69 10.55
N GLU A 110 20.80 -12.09 10.38
CA GLU A 110 20.99 -10.77 9.73
C GLU A 110 20.42 -10.73 8.29
N GLN A 111 20.48 -11.85 7.56
CA GLN A 111 19.88 -11.97 6.21
C GLN A 111 18.34 -11.89 6.20
N LEU A 112 17.67 -11.86 7.37
CA LEU A 112 16.23 -11.67 7.50
C LEU A 112 15.83 -10.23 7.89
N GLU A 113 16.77 -9.31 8.11
CA GLU A 113 16.45 -7.93 8.53
C GLU A 113 15.51 -7.21 7.56
N ASP A 114 15.63 -7.49 6.25
CA ASP A 114 14.81 -6.89 5.20
C ASP A 114 13.47 -7.62 4.94
N TYR A 115 13.13 -8.66 5.71
CA TYR A 115 11.94 -9.49 5.45
C TYR A 115 10.86 -9.32 6.51
N ASP A 116 9.66 -8.96 6.07
CA ASP A 116 8.48 -8.88 6.93
C ASP A 116 7.90 -10.26 7.31
N PHE A 117 8.24 -11.31 6.54
CA PHE A 117 7.67 -12.66 6.68
C PHE A 117 8.73 -13.74 6.50
N VAL A 118 8.58 -14.83 7.25
CA VAL A 118 9.39 -16.04 7.14
C VAL A 118 8.51 -17.28 7.06
N ASP A 119 9.03 -18.31 6.40
CA ASP A 119 8.50 -19.66 6.44
C ASP A 119 9.31 -20.47 7.47
N VAL A 120 8.64 -21.03 8.49
CA VAL A 120 9.23 -21.87 9.54
C VAL A 120 8.56 -23.24 9.52
N GLY A 121 9.33 -24.29 9.19
CA GLY A 121 8.80 -25.65 9.15
C GLY A 121 7.66 -25.86 8.16
N GLY A 122 7.60 -25.03 7.10
CA GLY A 122 6.51 -25.04 6.12
C GLY A 122 5.33 -24.11 6.45
N TYR A 123 5.36 -23.42 7.59
CA TYR A 123 4.31 -22.46 7.97
C TYR A 123 4.81 -21.03 7.81
N ARG A 124 4.02 -20.20 7.13
CA ARG A 124 4.32 -18.79 6.92
C ARG A 124 3.81 -17.95 8.07
N GLY A 125 4.64 -17.03 8.54
CA GLY A 125 4.22 -16.06 9.53
C GLY A 125 4.98 -14.74 9.41
N PRO A 126 4.40 -13.64 9.91
CA PRO A 126 5.15 -12.42 10.05
C PRO A 126 6.33 -12.61 11.01
N TYR A 127 7.45 -11.99 10.65
CA TYR A 127 8.73 -12.07 11.35
C TYR A 127 8.96 -10.83 12.21
N LEU A 128 9.53 -11.03 13.40
CA LEU A 128 10.04 -9.97 14.25
C LEU A 128 11.38 -10.41 14.85
N HIS A 129 12.46 -9.72 14.47
CA HIS A 129 13.75 -9.87 15.15
C HIS A 129 13.63 -9.34 16.58
N LEU A 130 14.06 -10.15 17.55
CA LEU A 130 14.23 -9.73 18.94
C LEU A 130 15.72 -9.49 19.21
N GLU A 131 16.18 -9.71 20.44
CA GLU A 131 17.57 -9.48 20.80
C GLU A 131 18.47 -10.71 20.52
N GLY A 132 19.65 -10.46 19.98
CA GLY A 132 20.65 -11.47 19.67
C GLY A 132 20.13 -12.53 18.69
N PRO A 133 20.31 -13.85 18.98
CA PRO A 133 19.88 -14.92 18.08
C PRO A 133 18.38 -15.23 18.18
N VAL A 134 17.58 -14.38 18.83
CA VAL A 134 16.18 -14.65 19.11
C VAL A 134 15.29 -13.88 18.16
N PHE A 135 14.28 -14.55 17.61
CA PHE A 135 13.23 -13.92 16.82
C PHE A 135 11.87 -14.52 17.16
N GLN A 136 10.80 -13.84 16.75
CA GLN A 136 9.43 -14.28 16.94
C GLN A 136 8.71 -14.38 15.60
N VAL A 137 7.88 -15.41 15.47
CA VAL A 137 7.00 -15.62 14.31
C VAL A 137 5.58 -15.85 14.80
N ALA A 138 4.62 -15.13 14.22
CA ALA A 138 3.20 -15.34 14.48
C ALA A 138 2.63 -16.38 13.51
N LEU A 139 2.06 -17.46 14.05
CA LEU A 139 1.55 -18.59 13.28
C LEU A 139 0.12 -18.94 13.70
N GLU A 140 -0.68 -19.46 12.77
CA GLU A 140 -2.02 -20.00 13.08
C GLU A 140 -1.95 -21.44 13.63
N VAL A 141 -0.76 -22.02 13.70
CA VAL A 141 -0.51 -23.39 14.15
C VAL A 141 0.38 -23.43 15.39
N SER A 142 0.11 -24.39 16.27
CA SER A 142 1.01 -24.72 17.37
C SER A 142 2.15 -25.59 16.85
N LEU A 143 3.36 -25.30 17.31
CA LEU A 143 4.56 -26.04 16.95
C LEU A 143 5.10 -26.81 18.17
N ARG A 144 5.74 -27.95 17.91
CA ARG A 144 6.40 -28.76 18.94
C ARG A 144 7.59 -28.00 19.55
N GLN A 145 7.62 -27.88 20.88
CA GLN A 145 8.74 -27.28 21.60
C GLN A 145 10.03 -28.08 21.50
N ASN A 146 11.17 -27.38 21.63
CA ASN A 146 12.51 -27.96 21.56
C ASN A 146 12.78 -28.79 20.29
N TYR A 147 12.02 -28.53 19.21
CA TYR A 147 12.21 -29.13 17.91
C TYR A 147 12.93 -28.13 17.00
N PRO A 148 13.96 -28.54 16.23
CA PRO A 148 14.59 -27.66 15.26
C PRO A 148 13.70 -27.51 14.02
N TYR A 149 13.40 -26.27 13.67
CA TYR A 149 12.66 -25.93 12.45
C TYR A 149 13.56 -25.26 11.45
N ARG A 150 13.42 -25.68 10.19
CA ARG A 150 14.06 -25.00 9.07
C ARG A 150 13.34 -23.69 8.79
N VAL A 151 14.11 -22.62 8.66
CA VAL A 151 13.64 -21.26 8.42
C VAL A 151 14.13 -20.78 7.06
N THR A 152 13.23 -20.14 6.31
CA THR A 152 13.52 -19.46 5.05
C THR A 152 12.76 -18.14 4.98
N PRO A 153 13.26 -17.09 4.32
CA PRO A 153 12.51 -15.89 4.05
C PRO A 153 11.28 -16.29 3.24
N ALA A 154 10.15 -15.68 3.59
CA ALA A 154 8.96 -15.90 2.80
C ALA A 154 9.21 -15.32 1.41
N ASN A 155 9.01 -16.15 0.40
CA ASN A 155 8.94 -15.66 -0.95
C ASN A 155 7.67 -14.82 -1.11
N VAL A 156 7.83 -13.50 -1.19
CA VAL A 156 6.74 -12.53 -1.36
C VAL A 156 6.21 -12.47 -2.79
N SER A 157 6.66 -13.34 -3.70
CA SER A 157 6.11 -13.46 -5.07
C SER A 157 4.60 -13.68 -5.09
N PHE A 158 4.02 -14.22 -4.02
CA PHE A 158 2.57 -14.35 -3.88
C PHE A 158 1.84 -12.99 -3.93
N LEU A 159 2.48 -11.87 -3.52
CA LEU A 159 1.89 -10.53 -3.65
C LEU A 159 1.70 -10.16 -5.12
N LEU A 160 2.60 -10.61 -5.99
CA LEU A 160 2.50 -10.44 -7.43
C LEU A 160 1.43 -11.37 -8.02
N ASP A 161 1.22 -12.54 -7.43
CA ASP A 161 0.10 -13.42 -7.79
C ASP A 161 -1.26 -12.80 -7.44
N ILE A 162 -1.37 -12.12 -6.28
CA ILE A 162 -2.57 -11.36 -5.93
C ILE A 162 -2.82 -10.24 -6.96
N GLN A 163 -1.78 -9.47 -7.32
CA GLN A 163 -1.91 -8.43 -8.35
C GLN A 163 -2.33 -9.00 -9.71
N ARG A 164 -1.75 -10.14 -10.10
CA ARG A 164 -2.13 -10.86 -11.33
C ARG A 164 -3.58 -11.31 -11.28
N TYR A 165 -4.00 -11.92 -10.19
CA TYR A 165 -5.38 -12.36 -10.00
C TYR A 165 -6.37 -11.18 -10.10
N CYS A 166 -6.05 -10.04 -9.48
CA CYS A 166 -6.86 -8.82 -9.57
C CYS A 166 -6.93 -8.31 -11.01
N LEU A 167 -5.80 -8.29 -11.73
CA LEU A 167 -5.75 -7.89 -13.14
C LEU A 167 -6.60 -8.82 -14.02
N GLU A 168 -6.44 -10.14 -13.91
CA GLU A 168 -7.24 -11.09 -14.69
C GLU A 168 -8.72 -10.99 -14.34
N SER A 169 -9.06 -10.86 -13.05
CA SER A 169 -10.44 -10.66 -12.62
C SER A 169 -11.05 -9.40 -13.20
N PHE A 170 -10.30 -8.31 -13.25
CA PHE A 170 -10.74 -7.08 -13.91
C PHE A 170 -10.93 -7.29 -15.42
N LEU A 171 -9.96 -7.89 -16.12
CA LEU A 171 -10.03 -8.10 -17.57
C LEU A 171 -11.15 -9.06 -17.99
N GLU A 172 -11.47 -10.04 -17.16
CA GLU A 172 -12.60 -10.96 -17.36
C GLU A 172 -13.96 -10.35 -17.01
N GLY A 173 -14.01 -9.10 -16.54
CA GLY A 173 -15.26 -8.46 -16.14
C GLY A 173 -15.82 -8.95 -14.80
N ARG A 174 -15.01 -9.60 -13.96
CA ARG A 174 -15.44 -10.11 -12.66
C ARG A 174 -15.54 -8.97 -11.64
N GLY A 175 -16.59 -9.03 -10.81
CA GLY A 175 -16.78 -8.14 -9.66
C GLY A 175 -17.83 -7.06 -9.87
N LYS A 176 -18.44 -6.61 -8.77
CA LYS A 176 -19.61 -5.71 -8.78
C LYS A 176 -19.32 -4.32 -9.36
N HIS A 177 -18.07 -3.87 -9.27
CA HIS A 177 -17.66 -2.52 -9.69
C HIS A 177 -16.82 -2.53 -10.99
N PHE A 178 -16.92 -3.59 -11.81
CA PHE A 178 -16.14 -3.70 -13.04
C PHE A 178 -16.28 -2.47 -13.95
N PHE A 179 -17.50 -2.04 -14.26
CA PHE A 179 -17.74 -0.88 -15.12
C PHE A 179 -17.17 0.43 -14.55
N LEU A 180 -17.23 0.58 -13.22
CA LEU A 180 -16.64 1.71 -12.51
C LEU A 180 -15.13 1.75 -12.71
N LEU A 181 -14.45 0.64 -12.42
CA LEU A 181 -13.00 0.50 -12.57
C LEU A 181 -12.57 0.67 -14.03
N LYS A 182 -13.38 0.16 -14.97
CA LYS A 182 -13.14 0.32 -16.41
C LYS A 182 -13.15 1.79 -16.81
N LYS A 183 -14.15 2.56 -16.35
CA LYS A 183 -14.21 4.02 -16.55
C LYS A 183 -13.02 4.74 -15.92
N ILE A 184 -12.58 4.32 -14.74
CA ILE A 184 -11.43 4.94 -14.05
C ILE A 184 -10.13 4.68 -14.80
N ILE A 185 -9.87 3.43 -15.20
CA ILE A 185 -8.60 2.99 -15.80
C ILE A 185 -8.46 3.44 -17.26
N PHE A 186 -9.54 3.30 -18.06
CA PHE A 186 -9.51 3.59 -19.49
C PHE A 186 -10.16 4.93 -19.86
N GLY A 187 -10.65 5.68 -18.87
CA GLY A 187 -11.37 6.93 -19.09
C GLY A 187 -12.86 6.73 -19.41
N GLY A 188 -13.55 7.84 -19.70
CA GLY A 188 -14.99 7.85 -19.98
C GLY A 188 -15.86 8.41 -18.86
N PHE A 189 -15.27 9.22 -17.97
CA PHE A 189 -16.00 10.07 -17.03
C PHE A 189 -16.20 11.47 -17.62
N ASN A 190 -17.33 12.10 -17.30
CA ASN A 190 -17.67 13.43 -17.78
C ASN A 190 -16.84 14.50 -17.08
N SER A 191 -16.54 15.60 -17.77
CA SER A 191 -15.90 16.77 -17.17
C SER A 191 -16.97 17.69 -16.60
N GLY A 192 -17.56 17.34 -15.45
CA GLY A 192 -18.75 18.07 -14.97
C GLY A 192 -19.08 17.93 -13.48
N ILE A 193 -18.11 17.70 -12.61
CA ILE A 193 -18.38 17.59 -11.17
C ILE A 193 -18.72 18.97 -10.60
N ILE A 194 -19.94 19.12 -10.07
CA ILE A 194 -20.37 20.31 -9.34
C ILE A 194 -20.07 20.09 -7.85
N PRO A 195 -19.16 20.86 -7.23
CA PRO A 195 -18.81 20.66 -5.82
C PRO A 195 -20.03 20.82 -4.91
N ILE A 196 -20.12 19.96 -3.90
CA ILE A 196 -21.16 20.07 -2.86
C ILE A 196 -20.70 21.08 -1.80
N GLU A 197 -21.55 22.04 -1.46
CA GLU A 197 -21.30 22.90 -0.30
C GLU A 197 -21.47 22.11 1.00
N THR A 198 -20.51 22.29 1.91
CA THR A 198 -20.49 21.60 3.21
C THR A 198 -19.78 22.47 4.24
N SER A 199 -20.21 22.36 5.49
CA SER A 199 -19.42 22.84 6.63
C SER A 199 -18.24 21.89 6.86
N PHE A 200 -17.11 22.42 7.33
CA PHE A 200 -15.91 21.65 7.67
C PHE A 200 -15.78 21.49 9.18
N TYR A 201 -15.28 20.34 9.63
CA TYR A 201 -14.98 20.12 11.05
C TYR A 201 -13.70 20.85 11.47
N ARG A 202 -12.70 20.88 10.58
CA ARG A 202 -11.47 21.65 10.77
C ARG A 202 -11.62 23.12 10.34
N HIS A 203 -11.08 24.03 11.14
CA HIS A 203 -11.08 25.47 10.87
C HIS A 203 -9.83 25.98 10.15
N ASP A 204 -8.74 25.19 10.15
CA ASP A 204 -7.42 25.54 9.62
C ASP A 204 -7.20 25.10 8.17
N LEU A 205 -8.24 24.59 7.50
CA LEU A 205 -8.15 24.20 6.09
C LEU A 205 -8.05 25.42 5.19
N ASN A 206 -7.13 25.38 4.24
CA ASN A 206 -7.07 26.38 3.18
C ASN A 206 -8.14 26.13 2.10
N GLU A 207 -8.41 27.14 1.28
CA GLU A 207 -9.46 27.05 0.25
C GLU A 207 -9.23 25.93 -0.79
N ARG A 208 -7.98 25.56 -1.07
CA ARG A 208 -7.68 24.44 -2.00
C ARG A 208 -8.05 23.09 -1.39
N GLN A 209 -7.75 22.88 -0.12
CA GLN A 209 -8.14 21.67 0.62
C GLN A 209 -9.66 21.57 0.72
N LYS A 210 -10.33 22.67 1.10
CA LYS A 210 -11.81 22.75 1.13
C LYS A 210 -12.40 22.41 -0.23
N LYS A 211 -11.89 23.04 -1.30
CA LYS A 211 -12.32 22.76 -2.68
C LYS A 211 -12.16 21.28 -3.03
N ALA A 212 -11.00 20.68 -2.77
CA ALA A 212 -10.75 19.27 -3.02
C ALA A 212 -11.76 18.35 -2.30
N ILE A 213 -12.05 18.63 -1.02
CA ILE A 213 -13.04 17.87 -0.24
C ILE A 213 -14.44 18.02 -0.85
N ARG A 214 -14.86 19.24 -1.23
CA ARG A 214 -16.17 19.46 -1.88
C ARG A 214 -16.32 18.69 -3.18
N TYR A 215 -15.25 18.58 -3.99
CA TYR A 215 -15.25 17.75 -5.20
C TYR A 215 -15.35 16.26 -4.87
N CYS A 216 -14.58 15.77 -3.90
CA CYS A 216 -14.65 14.36 -3.48
C CYS A 216 -16.03 13.97 -2.96
N LEU A 217 -16.72 14.87 -2.26
CA LEU A 217 -18.07 14.63 -1.76
C LEU A 217 -19.12 14.63 -2.86
N ALA A 218 -18.84 15.27 -4.00
CA ALA A 218 -19.72 15.35 -5.16
C ALA A 218 -19.59 14.17 -6.14
N LEU A 219 -18.74 13.18 -5.84
CA LEU A 219 -18.55 12.03 -6.73
C LEU A 219 -19.78 11.13 -6.76
N ASP A 220 -20.08 10.62 -7.95
CA ASP A 220 -21.22 9.77 -8.27
C ASP A 220 -20.85 8.67 -9.29
N GLU A 221 -21.83 7.96 -9.83
CA GLU A 221 -21.60 6.87 -10.79
C GLU A 221 -21.09 7.36 -12.17
N GLU A 222 -21.37 8.61 -12.52
CA GLU A 222 -20.88 9.24 -13.76
C GLU A 222 -19.46 9.78 -13.60
N ASN A 223 -19.13 10.23 -12.39
CA ASN A 223 -17.86 10.84 -12.02
C ASN A 223 -17.28 10.14 -10.77
N PRO A 224 -16.83 8.89 -10.90
CA PRO A 224 -16.56 8.03 -9.74
C PRO A 224 -15.19 8.22 -9.11
N PHE A 225 -14.38 9.13 -9.63
CA PHE A 225 -12.98 9.25 -9.27
C PHE A 225 -12.53 10.71 -9.28
N PHE A 226 -11.77 11.07 -8.26
CA PHE A 226 -11.12 12.37 -8.14
C PHE A 226 -9.70 12.19 -7.61
N MET A 227 -8.75 12.87 -8.23
CA MET A 227 -7.35 12.83 -7.82
C MET A 227 -6.99 14.12 -7.07
N ILE A 228 -6.59 13.97 -5.81
CA ILE A 228 -5.97 15.05 -5.03
C ILE A 228 -4.45 14.89 -5.18
N HIS A 229 -3.80 15.84 -5.86
CA HIS A 229 -2.35 15.83 -6.00
C HIS A 229 -1.70 16.99 -5.23
N GLY A 230 -0.76 16.68 -4.34
CA GLY A 230 -0.09 17.66 -3.50
C GLY A 230 1.39 17.33 -3.25
N PRO A 231 2.32 18.28 -3.39
CA PRO A 231 3.72 18.11 -3.01
C PRO A 231 3.89 17.78 -1.52
N PRO A 232 5.11 17.40 -1.08
CA PRO A 232 5.41 17.19 0.34
C PRO A 232 5.04 18.43 1.19
N GLY A 233 4.49 18.20 2.38
CA GLY A 233 4.13 19.29 3.31
C GLY A 233 2.80 20.02 3.05
N THR A 234 2.06 19.68 1.99
CA THR A 234 0.80 20.37 1.63
C THR A 234 -0.45 19.96 2.42
N GLY A 235 -0.29 19.20 3.51
CA GLY A 235 -1.42 18.78 4.35
C GLY A 235 -2.37 17.78 3.67
N LYS A 236 -1.88 16.93 2.76
CA LYS A 236 -2.68 15.86 2.12
C LYS A 236 -3.37 14.96 3.16
N THR A 237 -2.64 14.54 4.19
CA THR A 237 -3.18 13.72 5.27
C THR A 237 -4.31 14.44 5.99
N THR A 238 -4.15 15.74 6.28
CA THR A 238 -5.19 16.59 6.87
C THR A 238 -6.45 16.64 6.00
N THR A 239 -6.28 16.79 4.68
CA THR A 239 -7.40 16.76 3.72
C THR A 239 -8.12 15.40 3.72
N ILE A 240 -7.36 14.30 3.79
CA ILE A 240 -7.91 12.95 3.85
C ILE A 240 -8.69 12.73 5.15
N ILE A 241 -8.15 13.14 6.30
CA ILE A 241 -8.82 12.98 7.60
C ILE A 241 -10.16 13.74 7.61
N GLU A 242 -10.17 15.01 7.18
CA GLU A 242 -11.42 15.78 7.07
C GLU A 242 -12.41 15.09 6.11
N LEU A 243 -11.96 14.62 4.94
CA LEU A 243 -12.83 13.90 4.00
C LEU A 243 -13.43 12.64 4.62
N VAL A 244 -12.64 11.86 5.36
CA VAL A 244 -13.13 10.66 6.07
C VAL A 244 -14.18 11.05 7.10
N ARG A 245 -13.99 12.11 7.89
CA ARG A 245 -15.00 12.60 8.85
C ARG A 245 -16.30 13.00 8.16
N GLN A 246 -16.20 13.69 7.01
CA GLN A 246 -17.35 14.08 6.19
C GLN A 246 -18.12 12.87 5.62
N LEU A 247 -17.42 11.78 5.27
CA LEU A 247 -18.04 10.54 4.78
C LEU A 247 -18.67 9.74 5.92
N ILE A 248 -18.06 9.73 7.11
CA ILE A 248 -18.61 9.09 8.32
C ILE A 248 -19.93 9.76 8.71
N SER A 249 -19.99 11.10 8.73
CA SER A 249 -21.22 11.83 9.07
C SER A 249 -22.35 11.59 8.07
N ARG A 250 -21.99 11.24 6.82
CA ARG A 250 -22.91 10.80 5.75
C ARG A 250 -23.20 9.30 5.76
N LYS A 251 -22.83 8.59 6.84
CA LYS A 251 -23.05 7.15 7.04
C LYS A 251 -22.48 6.27 5.91
N LYS A 252 -21.38 6.69 5.30
CA LYS A 252 -20.72 5.90 4.25
C LYS A 252 -19.81 4.84 4.87
N ARG A 253 -19.73 3.67 4.22
CA ARG A 253 -18.66 2.69 4.48
C ARG A 253 -17.43 3.08 3.69
N ILE A 254 -16.28 3.13 4.37
CA ILE A 254 -15.05 3.73 3.84
C ILE A 254 -13.95 2.66 3.90
N LEU A 255 -13.21 2.51 2.79
CA LEU A 255 -11.97 1.76 2.75
C LEU A 255 -10.82 2.75 2.57
N VAL A 256 -9.95 2.84 3.58
CA VAL A 256 -8.69 3.59 3.49
C VAL A 256 -7.57 2.59 3.20
N THR A 257 -6.77 2.85 2.18
CA THR A 257 -5.65 1.98 1.77
C THR A 257 -4.44 2.81 1.38
N SER A 258 -3.25 2.22 1.52
CA SER A 258 -1.97 2.81 1.11
C SER A 258 -0.95 1.70 0.83
N HIS A 259 0.14 2.05 0.17
CA HIS A 259 1.27 1.14 -0.03
C HIS A 259 2.04 0.82 1.26
N THR A 260 1.96 1.67 2.29
CA THR A 260 2.68 1.48 3.56
C THR A 260 1.73 1.46 4.75
N ASN A 261 2.04 0.63 5.74
CA ASN A 261 1.27 0.57 7.00
C ASN A 261 1.26 1.92 7.71
N VAL A 262 2.43 2.58 7.80
CA VAL A 262 2.60 3.88 8.46
C VAL A 262 1.64 4.94 7.88
N ALA A 263 1.42 4.96 6.57
CA ALA A 263 0.52 5.94 5.97
C ALA A 263 -0.95 5.72 6.36
N VAL A 264 -1.39 4.45 6.48
CA VAL A 264 -2.75 4.12 6.96
C VAL A 264 -2.88 4.47 8.44
N ASP A 265 -1.87 4.12 9.23
CA ASP A 265 -1.85 4.36 10.67
C ASP A 265 -1.90 5.87 10.96
N ASN A 266 -1.13 6.69 10.24
CA ASN A 266 -1.14 8.16 10.38
C ASN A 266 -2.53 8.76 10.12
N VAL A 267 -3.28 8.25 9.15
CA VAL A 267 -4.66 8.71 8.87
C VAL A 267 -5.58 8.33 10.02
N LEU A 268 -5.47 7.11 10.54
CA LEU A 268 -6.32 6.62 11.62
C LEU A 268 -6.00 7.31 12.95
N GLU A 269 -4.72 7.51 13.27
CA GLU A 269 -4.28 8.26 14.45
C GLU A 269 -4.82 9.69 14.42
N GLY A 270 -4.61 10.41 13.31
CA GLY A 270 -5.13 11.76 13.15
C GLY A 270 -6.66 11.82 13.25
N LEU A 271 -7.37 10.82 12.74
CA LEU A 271 -8.83 10.73 12.90
C LEU A 271 -9.26 10.56 14.36
N LEU A 272 -8.57 9.72 15.13
CA LEU A 272 -8.86 9.47 16.55
C LEU A 272 -8.47 10.67 17.43
N GLU A 273 -7.39 11.37 17.09
CA GLU A 273 -6.96 12.59 17.78
C GLU A 273 -7.95 13.74 17.56
N GLU A 274 -8.44 13.91 16.32
CA GLU A 274 -9.38 14.97 15.96
C GLU A 274 -10.81 14.75 16.47
N ASP A 275 -11.23 13.51 16.66
CA ASP A 275 -12.53 13.16 17.22
C ASP A 275 -12.45 11.95 18.17
N PRO A 276 -11.98 12.15 19.41
CA PRO A 276 -11.85 11.07 20.39
C PRO A 276 -13.17 10.43 20.81
N LYS A 277 -14.30 11.09 20.52
CA LYS A 277 -15.66 10.61 20.87
C LYS A 277 -16.38 10.01 19.66
N MET A 278 -15.69 9.86 18.54
CA MET A 278 -16.24 9.30 17.32
C MET A 278 -16.81 7.90 17.56
N LYS A 279 -18.11 7.75 17.32
CA LYS A 279 -18.81 6.47 17.45
C LYS A 279 -18.91 5.78 16.09
N VAL A 280 -17.79 5.28 15.59
CA VAL A 280 -17.74 4.50 14.35
C VAL A 280 -16.98 3.20 14.57
N GLU A 281 -17.47 2.12 13.95
CA GLU A 281 -16.77 0.84 13.96
C GLU A 281 -15.58 0.91 13.00
N ILE A 282 -14.38 0.76 13.52
CA ILE A 282 -13.12 0.81 12.76
C ILE A 282 -12.46 -0.56 12.80
N ILE A 283 -12.00 -1.01 11.63
CA ILE A 283 -11.15 -2.19 11.50
C ILE A 283 -9.87 -1.80 10.78
N ARG A 284 -8.74 -2.15 11.39
CA ARG A 284 -7.42 -2.10 10.75
C ARG A 284 -6.99 -3.52 10.34
N LEU A 285 -6.96 -3.77 9.03
CA LEU A 285 -6.45 -5.04 8.49
C LEU A 285 -4.94 -4.98 8.35
N GLY A 286 -4.22 -5.88 8.98
CA GLY A 286 -2.77 -5.99 8.84
C GLY A 286 -2.13 -6.68 10.03
N ASN A 287 -0.82 -6.90 9.93
CA ASN A 287 -0.06 -7.51 11.01
C ASN A 287 0.11 -6.55 12.19
N ARG A 288 -0.26 -6.97 13.41
CA ARG A 288 -0.13 -6.17 14.65
C ARG A 288 1.31 -5.70 14.93
N PHE A 289 2.32 -6.38 14.38
CA PHE A 289 3.72 -5.97 14.54
C PHE A 289 4.14 -4.84 13.60
N SER A 290 3.50 -4.73 12.44
CA SER A 290 3.81 -3.73 11.43
C SER A 290 2.93 -2.48 11.55
N ILE A 291 2.20 -2.36 12.66
CA ILE A 291 1.22 -1.31 12.95
C ILE A 291 1.58 -0.59 14.25
N SER A 292 1.32 0.72 14.29
CA SER A 292 1.57 1.54 15.48
C SER A 292 0.81 1.05 16.72
N LYS A 293 1.40 1.24 17.91
CA LYS A 293 0.89 0.68 19.18
C LYS A 293 -0.52 1.18 19.52
N SER A 294 -0.77 2.47 19.28
CA SER A 294 -2.05 3.18 19.40
C SER A 294 -3.16 2.54 18.56
N ILE A 295 -2.81 1.92 17.42
CA ILE A 295 -3.77 1.38 16.46
C ILE A 295 -4.04 -0.12 16.64
N ARG A 296 -3.19 -0.85 17.37
CA ARG A 296 -3.36 -2.29 17.64
C ARG A 296 -4.75 -2.70 18.16
N PRO A 297 -5.45 -1.91 19.00
CA PRO A 297 -6.81 -2.24 19.44
C PRO A 297 -7.84 -2.37 18.30
N PHE A 298 -7.57 -1.78 17.14
CA PHE A 298 -8.47 -1.82 15.97
C PHE A 298 -8.19 -3.00 15.02
N VAL A 299 -7.15 -3.79 15.29
CA VAL A 299 -6.83 -4.99 14.49
C VAL A 299 -7.65 -6.16 15.02
N PRO A 300 -8.42 -6.89 14.20
CA PRO A 300 -9.18 -8.06 14.66
C PRO A 300 -8.25 -9.09 15.31
N GLU A 301 -8.69 -9.71 16.39
CA GLU A 301 -7.92 -10.77 17.04
C GLU A 301 -8.16 -12.11 16.37
N LYS A 302 -9.41 -12.36 15.97
CA LYS A 302 -9.84 -13.64 15.42
C LYS A 302 -10.36 -13.47 13.98
N PRO A 303 -10.07 -14.43 13.07
CA PRO A 303 -10.63 -14.42 11.71
C PRO A 303 -12.16 -14.38 11.65
N LEU A 304 -12.84 -14.90 12.67
CA LEU A 304 -14.30 -14.89 12.79
C LEU A 304 -14.86 -13.48 13.03
N GLU A 305 -14.15 -12.63 13.76
CA GLU A 305 -14.53 -11.23 13.98
C GLU A 305 -14.55 -10.48 12.64
N LEU A 306 -13.53 -10.71 11.81
CA LEU A 306 -13.44 -10.10 10.50
C LEU A 306 -14.63 -10.48 9.60
N LYS A 307 -14.99 -11.76 9.54
CA LYS A 307 -16.15 -12.23 8.76
C LYS A 307 -17.46 -11.61 9.26
N ALA A 308 -17.66 -11.56 10.58
CA ALA A 308 -18.85 -10.99 11.17
C ALA A 308 -18.99 -9.50 10.78
N ILE A 309 -17.92 -8.73 10.87
CA ILE A 309 -17.98 -7.29 10.59
C ILE A 309 -18.12 -7.00 9.09
N LEU A 310 -17.40 -7.73 8.23
CA LEU A 310 -17.53 -7.59 6.77
C LEU A 310 -18.92 -7.99 6.25
N SER A 311 -19.60 -8.90 6.96
CA SER A 311 -20.96 -9.33 6.63
C SER A 311 -22.06 -8.36 7.06
N LYS A 312 -21.76 -7.35 7.90
CA LYS A 312 -22.75 -6.34 8.30
C LYS A 312 -23.14 -5.50 7.09
N SER A 313 -24.44 -5.41 6.80
CA SER A 313 -24.98 -4.44 5.85
C SER A 313 -24.67 -3.02 6.32
N VAL A 314 -24.33 -2.14 5.39
CA VAL A 314 -24.29 -0.69 5.68
C VAL A 314 -25.75 -0.27 5.88
N VAL A 315 -26.09 0.18 7.08
CA VAL A 315 -27.43 0.71 7.42
C VAL A 315 -27.56 2.11 6.87
#